data_AF-A0A4V1M651-F1
#
_entry.id   AF-A0A4V1M651-F1
#
_cell.length_a   1.000
_cell.length_b   1.000
_cell.length_c   1.000
_cell.angle_alpha   90.00
_cell.angle_beta   90.00
_cell.angle_gamma   90.00
#
_symmetry.space_group_name_H-M   'P 1'
#
loop_
_entity.id
_entity.type
_entity.pdbx_description
1 polymer ?
#
loop_
_entity_poly.entity_id
_entity_poly.type
_entity_poly.pdbx_seq_one_letter_code
_entity_poly.pdbx_strand_id
1 'polypeptide(L)'
;MPKAPEPPPTYVAAVSLLGHGAGAVKNLAGFRKPHHTVPDAVNAVTTAFLGKLCAAELTEEGEDYFQRAKAALGYKRADLSLDVTSPVAVLTAKDFTLEIAYALERDDPAAFRITRTLHSLRDGELVHREEFDRLFAGTFSTIVFTLAKGVKVEAVIDAIEARPADDPLKVSYPSDCRHCVLTVEGVAAEVVCDGATLEMRFPRAGSPREMIAAFLAVRSAFALTKDRVLAGLL
;
A
#
# COMPACT_ATOMS: atom_id res chain seq x y z
N MET A 1 23.90 38.61 0.30
CA MET A 1 23.47 37.42 -0.48
C MET A 1 22.10 37.01 0.04
N PRO A 2 21.04 37.02 -0.79
CA PRO A 2 19.73 36.56 -0.36
C PRO A 2 19.79 35.06 -0.01
N LYS A 3 19.26 34.72 1.18
CA LYS A 3 19.12 33.34 1.66
C LYS A 3 18.24 32.59 0.64
N ALA A 4 18.74 31.50 0.07
CA ALA A 4 17.94 30.63 -0.78
C ALA A 4 16.68 30.21 0.01
N PRO A 5 15.50 30.19 -0.63
CA PRO A 5 14.29 29.72 0.04
C PRO A 5 14.54 28.30 0.56
N GLU A 6 14.29 28.10 1.85
CA GLU A 6 14.30 26.76 2.44
C GLU A 6 13.32 25.88 1.64
N PRO A 7 13.72 24.66 1.24
CA PRO A 7 12.79 23.76 0.60
C PRO A 7 11.60 23.54 1.54
N PRO A 8 10.37 23.47 1.00
CA PRO A 8 9.19 23.25 1.83
C PRO A 8 9.40 22.00 2.67
N PRO A 9 8.93 21.98 3.94
CA PRO A 9 9.09 20.82 4.80
C PRO A 9 8.47 19.59 4.13
N THR A 10 9.28 18.54 3.92
CA THR A 10 8.79 17.29 3.36
C THR A 10 7.98 16.56 4.43
N TYR A 11 6.66 16.57 4.29
CA TYR A 11 5.74 15.88 5.22
C TYR A 11 5.70 14.35 4.98
N VAL A 12 6.04 13.92 3.76
CA VAL A 12 6.08 12.52 3.33
C VAL A 12 7.51 11.99 3.41
N ALA A 13 7.71 10.94 4.19
CA ALA A 13 8.98 10.20 4.26
C ALA A 13 9.12 9.16 3.14
N ALA A 14 8.03 8.52 2.74
CA ALA A 14 8.03 7.50 1.70
C ALA A 14 6.65 7.38 1.05
N VAL A 15 6.63 6.90 -0.19
CA VAL A 15 5.41 6.54 -0.94
C VAL A 15 5.51 5.09 -1.37
N SER A 16 4.43 4.34 -1.23
CA SER A 16 4.31 2.97 -1.73
C SER A 16 2.94 2.71 -2.36
N LEU A 17 2.90 1.76 -3.28
CA LEU A 17 1.67 1.26 -3.89
C LEU A 17 1.40 -0.13 -3.33
N LEU A 18 0.17 -0.35 -2.85
CA LEU A 18 -0.24 -1.58 -2.19
C LEU A 18 -1.35 -2.25 -2.99
N GLY A 19 -1.18 -3.56 -3.18
CA GLY A 19 -2.13 -4.47 -3.78
C GLY A 19 -2.53 -5.52 -2.76
N HIS A 20 -3.83 -5.82 -2.69
CA HIS A 20 -4.35 -6.77 -1.71
C HIS A 20 -4.97 -7.97 -2.42
N GLY A 21 -4.69 -9.16 -1.90
CA GLY A 21 -5.42 -10.40 -2.17
C GLY A 21 -5.77 -11.09 -0.85
N ALA A 22 -6.72 -12.01 -0.89
CA ALA A 22 -7.10 -12.78 0.29
C ALA A 22 -7.57 -14.18 -0.09
N GLY A 23 -7.55 -15.09 0.87
CA GLY A 23 -8.02 -16.45 0.69
C GLY A 23 -8.17 -17.19 2.01
N ALA A 24 -8.75 -18.40 1.95
CA ALA A 24 -8.82 -19.28 3.09
C ALA A 24 -7.55 -20.13 3.18
N VAL A 25 -6.97 -20.30 4.37
CA VAL A 25 -5.74 -21.08 4.59
C VAL A 25 -5.85 -22.51 4.06
N LYS A 26 -7.05 -23.11 4.17
CA LYS A 26 -7.35 -24.45 3.66
C LYS A 26 -7.26 -24.59 2.13
N ASN A 27 -7.22 -23.49 1.39
CA ASN A 27 -7.14 -23.45 -0.06
C ASN A 27 -5.70 -23.27 -0.57
N LEU A 28 -4.73 -22.97 0.30
CA LEU A 28 -3.31 -22.90 -0.09
C LEU A 28 -2.84 -24.26 -0.59
N ALA A 29 -2.03 -24.29 -1.65
CA ALA A 29 -1.55 -25.53 -2.27
C ALA A 29 -0.81 -26.44 -1.27
N GLY A 30 -0.12 -25.86 -0.28
CA GLY A 30 0.57 -26.62 0.77
C GLY A 30 -0.36 -27.25 1.82
N PHE A 31 -1.66 -26.94 1.85
CA PHE A 31 -2.58 -27.40 2.88
C PHE A 31 -3.07 -28.84 2.64
N ARG A 32 -2.82 -29.74 3.61
CA ARG A 32 -3.21 -31.15 3.54
C ARG A 32 -4.30 -31.46 4.55
N LYS A 33 -5.56 -31.52 4.10
CA LYS A 33 -6.75 -31.73 4.96
C LYS A 33 -6.61 -32.87 6.00
N PRO A 34 -5.99 -34.04 5.70
CA PRO A 34 -5.86 -35.11 6.70
C PRO A 34 -4.82 -34.84 7.79
N HIS A 35 -3.89 -33.90 7.57
CA HIS A 35 -2.73 -33.70 8.42
C HIS A 35 -2.67 -32.30 9.06
N HIS A 36 -3.44 -31.35 8.52
CA HIS A 36 -3.40 -29.96 8.92
C HIS A 36 -4.76 -29.51 9.45
N THR A 37 -4.70 -28.68 10.49
CA THR A 37 -5.85 -27.94 11.01
C THR A 37 -5.70 -26.48 10.60
N VAL A 38 -6.81 -25.81 10.31
CA VAL A 38 -6.79 -24.36 10.07
C VAL A 38 -6.42 -23.63 11.37
N PRO A 39 -5.63 -22.54 11.30
CA PRO A 39 -5.32 -21.75 12.49
C PRO A 39 -6.57 -21.14 13.12
N ASP A 40 -6.55 -21.02 14.44
CA ASP A 40 -7.58 -20.39 15.26
C ASP A 40 -7.08 -19.13 15.98
N ALA A 41 -5.78 -18.83 15.88
CA ALA A 41 -5.14 -17.65 16.41
C ALA A 41 -3.94 -17.22 15.56
N VAL A 42 -3.60 -15.93 15.58
CA VAL A 42 -2.37 -15.40 14.95
C VAL A 42 -1.26 -15.33 16.00
N ASN A 43 -0.24 -16.17 15.85
CA ASN A 43 0.94 -16.21 16.70
C ASN A 43 2.15 -16.73 15.90
N ALA A 44 3.34 -16.74 16.51
CA ALA A 44 4.57 -17.14 15.83
C ALA A 44 4.50 -18.57 15.22
N VAL A 45 3.81 -19.50 15.88
CA VAL A 45 3.67 -20.88 15.40
C VAL A 45 2.75 -20.93 14.17
N THR A 46 1.59 -20.28 14.23
CA THR A 46 0.63 -20.28 13.12
C THR A 46 1.13 -19.45 11.93
N THR A 47 1.91 -18.39 12.18
CA THR A 47 2.62 -17.65 11.12
C THR A 47 3.70 -18.51 10.46
N ALA A 48 4.50 -19.24 11.24
CA ALA A 48 5.50 -20.16 10.66
C ALA A 48 4.84 -21.30 9.88
N PHE A 49 3.67 -21.76 10.34
CA PHE A 49 2.86 -22.74 9.61
C PHE A 49 2.36 -22.16 8.28
N LEU A 50 1.77 -20.95 8.27
CA LEU A 50 1.37 -20.26 7.03
C LEU A 50 2.54 -20.14 6.05
N GLY A 51 3.73 -19.74 6.53
CA GLY A 51 4.93 -19.63 5.71
C GLY A 51 5.29 -20.94 5.00
N LYS A 52 5.11 -22.09 5.65
CA LYS A 52 5.29 -23.40 5.01
C LYS A 52 4.23 -23.70 3.96
N LEU A 53 3.00 -23.24 4.15
CA LEU A 53 1.89 -23.51 3.24
C LEU A 53 2.00 -22.71 1.94
N CYS A 54 2.39 -21.44 2.01
CA CYS A 54 2.49 -20.55 0.85
C CYS A 54 3.85 -20.59 0.15
N ALA A 55 4.84 -21.33 0.67
CA ALA A 55 6.22 -21.29 0.16
C ALA A 55 6.33 -21.50 -1.36
N ALA A 56 5.66 -22.53 -1.89
CA ALA A 56 5.70 -22.82 -3.33
C ALA A 56 5.06 -21.70 -4.17
N GLU A 57 3.83 -21.29 -3.82
CA GLU A 57 3.12 -20.21 -4.52
C GLU A 57 3.91 -18.90 -4.48
N LEU A 58 4.51 -18.56 -3.33
CA LEU A 58 5.29 -17.35 -3.14
C LEU A 58 6.60 -17.38 -3.95
N THR A 59 7.28 -18.54 -4.01
CA THR A 59 8.46 -18.71 -4.87
C THR A 59 8.09 -18.58 -6.34
N GLU A 60 7.01 -19.21 -6.78
CA GLU A 60 6.54 -19.14 -8.17
C GLU A 60 6.15 -17.71 -8.56
N GLU A 61 5.39 -17.01 -7.71
CA GLU A 61 4.98 -15.63 -7.96
C GLU A 61 6.19 -14.66 -7.96
N GLY A 62 7.10 -14.81 -7.00
CA GLY A 62 8.32 -14.01 -6.95
C GLY A 62 9.20 -14.20 -8.19
N GLU A 63 9.35 -15.43 -8.67
CA GLU A 63 10.11 -15.76 -9.88
C GLU A 63 9.42 -15.21 -11.14
N ASP A 64 8.08 -15.28 -11.23
CA ASP A 64 7.32 -14.66 -12.33
C ASP A 64 7.60 -13.16 -12.42
N TYR A 65 7.51 -12.42 -11.30
CA TYR A 65 7.84 -10.99 -11.29
C TYR A 65 9.30 -10.74 -11.65
N PHE A 66 10.24 -11.55 -11.15
CA PHE A 66 11.65 -11.42 -11.50
C PHE A 66 11.86 -11.53 -13.01
N GLN A 67 11.33 -12.58 -13.64
CA GLN A 67 11.52 -12.82 -15.07
C GLN A 67 10.80 -11.77 -15.93
N ARG A 68 9.58 -11.38 -15.56
CA ARG A 68 8.81 -10.34 -16.26
C ARG A 68 9.47 -8.97 -16.15
N ALA A 69 9.93 -8.58 -14.95
CA ALA A 69 10.66 -7.33 -14.76
C ALA A 69 11.97 -7.31 -15.55
N LYS A 70 12.72 -8.43 -15.52
CA LYS A 70 13.95 -8.59 -16.28
C LYS A 70 13.74 -8.40 -17.77
N ALA A 71 12.73 -9.06 -18.33
CA ALA A 71 12.40 -8.97 -19.75
C ALA A 71 11.87 -7.59 -20.15
N ALA A 72 10.86 -7.08 -19.43
CA ALA A 72 10.16 -5.84 -19.78
C ALA A 72 11.05 -4.60 -19.67
N LEU A 73 11.96 -4.56 -18.71
CA LEU A 73 12.80 -3.39 -18.43
C LEU A 73 14.24 -3.55 -18.94
N GLY A 74 14.54 -4.66 -19.63
CA GLY A 74 15.87 -4.95 -20.18
C GLY A 74 16.95 -5.07 -19.10
N TYR A 75 16.58 -5.47 -17.88
CA TYR A 75 17.52 -5.60 -16.77
C TYR A 75 18.46 -6.78 -16.95
N LYS A 76 19.68 -6.64 -16.42
CA LYS A 76 20.66 -7.71 -16.34
C LYS A 76 20.53 -8.42 -14.99
N ARG A 77 21.16 -9.59 -14.86
CA ARG A 77 21.22 -10.33 -13.59
C ARG A 77 21.77 -9.50 -12.43
N ALA A 78 22.64 -8.52 -12.69
CA ALA A 78 23.20 -7.65 -11.66
C ALA A 78 22.26 -6.51 -11.22
N ASP A 79 21.20 -6.23 -12.00
CA ASP A 79 20.25 -5.15 -11.72
C ASP A 79 19.05 -5.63 -10.88
N LEU A 80 18.96 -6.93 -10.59
CA LEU A 80 17.85 -7.60 -9.93
C LEU A 80 18.33 -8.68 -8.97
N SER A 81 17.67 -8.79 -7.83
CA SER A 81 17.78 -9.94 -6.92
C SER A 81 16.41 -10.29 -6.35
N LEU A 82 16.15 -11.58 -6.19
CA LEU A 82 14.96 -12.09 -5.52
C LEU A 82 15.41 -12.83 -4.25
N ASP A 83 14.93 -12.39 -3.09
CA ASP A 83 15.04 -13.11 -1.83
C ASP A 83 13.67 -13.69 -1.47
N VAL A 84 13.61 -15.00 -1.21
CA VAL A 84 12.36 -15.65 -0.81
C VAL A 84 12.57 -16.28 0.57
N THR A 85 12.03 -15.61 1.58
CA THR A 85 12.04 -16.04 2.97
C THR A 85 10.58 -16.09 3.46
N SER A 86 9.90 -17.19 3.17
CA SER A 86 8.46 -17.34 3.44
C SER A 86 8.10 -16.99 4.89
N PRO A 87 7.03 -16.21 5.12
CA PRO A 87 5.94 -15.88 4.18
C PRO A 87 6.18 -14.62 3.32
N VAL A 88 7.42 -14.16 3.17
CA VAL A 88 7.76 -12.94 2.41
C VAL A 88 8.71 -13.23 1.24
N ALA A 89 8.46 -12.60 0.11
CA ALA A 89 9.42 -12.51 -1.00
C ALA A 89 9.71 -11.05 -1.33
N VAL A 90 10.98 -10.74 -1.60
CA VAL A 90 11.46 -9.39 -1.90
C VAL A 90 12.22 -9.41 -3.22
N LEU A 91 11.64 -8.80 -4.25
CA LEU A 91 12.30 -8.48 -5.50
C LEU A 91 12.91 -7.09 -5.39
N THR A 92 14.24 -7.02 -5.33
CA THR A 92 14.98 -5.75 -5.37
C THR A 92 15.51 -5.53 -6.79
N ALA A 93 15.04 -4.47 -7.43
CA ALA A 93 15.57 -3.96 -8.68
C ALA A 93 16.40 -2.70 -8.43
N LYS A 94 17.23 -2.30 -9.40
CA LYS A 94 18.02 -1.06 -9.30
C LYS A 94 17.18 0.23 -9.09
N ASP A 95 15.92 0.22 -9.52
CA ASP A 95 15.04 1.39 -9.57
C ASP A 95 13.76 1.25 -8.73
N PHE A 96 13.48 0.07 -8.14
CA PHE A 96 12.31 -0.18 -7.30
C PHE A 96 12.49 -1.44 -6.44
N THR A 97 11.64 -1.60 -5.42
CA THR A 97 11.49 -2.84 -4.67
C THR A 97 10.03 -3.28 -4.69
N LEU A 98 9.79 -4.57 -4.95
CA LEU A 98 8.49 -5.21 -4.81
C LEU A 98 8.57 -6.26 -3.69
N GLU A 99 7.73 -6.12 -2.68
CA GLU A 99 7.56 -7.10 -1.62
C GLU A 99 6.21 -7.82 -1.77
N ILE A 100 6.19 -9.12 -1.55
CA ILE A 100 4.99 -9.95 -1.51
C ILE A 100 4.96 -10.63 -0.14
N ALA A 101 3.93 -10.35 0.66
CA ALA A 101 3.83 -10.85 2.02
C ALA A 101 2.49 -11.56 2.25
N TYR A 102 2.56 -12.80 2.72
CA TYR A 102 1.40 -13.53 3.23
C TYR A 102 1.30 -13.33 4.75
N ALA A 103 0.09 -13.06 5.24
CA ALA A 103 -0.18 -12.94 6.67
C ALA A 103 -1.55 -13.53 7.02
N LEU A 104 -1.68 -14.13 8.20
CA LEU A 104 -2.98 -14.53 8.72
C LEU A 104 -3.81 -13.30 9.10
N GLU A 105 -5.12 -13.39 8.90
CA GLU A 105 -6.02 -12.35 9.37
C GLU A 105 -6.23 -12.46 10.87
N ARG A 106 -6.11 -11.33 11.59
CA ARG A 106 -6.20 -11.33 13.05
C ARG A 106 -7.62 -11.68 13.53
N ASP A 107 -8.61 -11.15 12.82
CA ASP A 107 -10.02 -11.31 13.16
C ASP A 107 -10.62 -12.60 12.58
N ASP A 108 -9.96 -13.21 11.60
CA ASP A 108 -10.27 -14.53 11.05
C ASP A 108 -8.98 -15.34 10.78
N PRO A 109 -8.40 -16.02 11.78
CA PRO A 109 -7.15 -16.75 11.62
C PRO A 109 -7.22 -17.93 10.63
N ALA A 110 -8.42 -18.34 10.20
CA ALA A 110 -8.59 -19.34 9.14
C ALA A 110 -8.42 -18.75 7.73
N ALA A 111 -8.34 -17.42 7.63
CA ALA A 111 -8.05 -16.67 6.41
C ALA A 111 -6.63 -16.10 6.41
N PHE A 112 -6.16 -15.79 5.21
CA PHE A 112 -4.91 -15.07 4.99
C PHE A 112 -5.14 -13.90 4.02
N ARG A 113 -4.27 -12.90 4.11
CA ARG A 113 -4.07 -11.87 3.10
C ARG A 113 -2.73 -12.00 2.43
N ILE A 114 -2.69 -11.52 1.19
CA ILE A 114 -1.48 -11.25 0.42
C ILE A 114 -1.40 -9.74 0.26
N THR A 115 -0.29 -9.14 0.68
CA THR A 115 0.02 -7.74 0.40
C THR A 115 1.18 -7.68 -0.58
N ARG A 116 0.98 -6.96 -1.69
CA ARG A 116 2.02 -6.64 -2.67
C ARG A 116 2.37 -5.17 -2.50
N THR A 117 3.61 -4.87 -2.13
CA THR A 117 4.06 -3.50 -1.84
C THR A 117 5.13 -3.12 -2.85
N LEU A 118 4.84 -2.15 -3.71
CA LEU A 118 5.83 -1.51 -4.59
C LEU A 118 6.30 -0.21 -3.94
N HIS A 119 7.59 -0.08 -3.71
CA HIS A 119 8.18 1.06 -3.03
C HIS A 119 9.62 1.29 -3.49
N SER A 120 10.32 2.23 -2.83
CA SER A 120 11.71 2.59 -3.12
C SER A 120 11.93 2.95 -4.60
N LEU A 121 10.93 3.59 -5.22
CA LEU A 121 11.03 4.09 -6.59
C LEU A 121 12.16 5.13 -6.63
N ARG A 122 13.19 4.86 -7.44
CA ARG A 122 14.33 5.77 -7.61
C ARG A 122 13.92 7.08 -8.26
N ASP A 123 12.95 7.02 -9.18
CA ASP A 123 12.46 8.13 -9.98
C ASP A 123 10.95 7.98 -10.20
N GLY A 124 10.21 9.08 -10.02
CA GLY A 124 8.77 9.14 -10.28
C GLY A 124 8.42 8.89 -11.74
N GLU A 125 9.33 9.20 -12.68
CA GLU A 125 9.11 8.94 -14.12
C GLU A 125 9.00 7.45 -14.45
N LEU A 126 9.46 6.56 -13.57
CA LEU A 126 9.38 5.12 -13.78
C LEU A 126 7.93 4.64 -13.95
N VAL A 127 6.98 5.20 -13.18
CA VAL A 127 5.56 4.84 -13.25
C VAL A 127 4.89 5.25 -14.55
N HIS A 128 5.51 6.18 -15.31
CA HIS A 128 5.02 6.63 -16.60
C HIS A 128 5.54 5.79 -17.76
N ARG A 129 6.52 4.90 -17.58
CA ARG A 129 6.99 3.99 -18.64
C ARG A 129 5.95 2.91 -18.92
N GLU A 130 5.67 2.67 -20.19
CA GLU A 130 4.62 1.73 -20.61
C GLU A 130 4.91 0.30 -20.15
N GLU A 131 6.17 -0.13 -20.24
CA GLU A 131 6.60 -1.48 -19.86
C GLU A 131 6.47 -1.70 -18.36
N PHE A 132 6.75 -0.67 -17.55
CA PHE A 132 6.60 -0.70 -16.10
C PHE A 132 5.12 -0.71 -15.69
N ASP A 133 4.32 0.12 -16.35
CA ASP A 133 2.88 0.19 -16.10
C ASP A 133 2.19 -1.14 -16.42
N ARG A 134 2.54 -1.75 -17.57
CA ARG A 134 2.03 -3.07 -17.98
C ARG A 134 2.49 -4.19 -17.05
N LEU A 135 3.70 -4.11 -16.49
CA LEU A 135 4.23 -5.11 -15.55
C LEU A 135 3.32 -5.25 -14.31
N PHE A 136 2.74 -4.15 -13.84
CA PHE A 136 1.94 -4.09 -12.62
C PHE A 136 0.46 -3.77 -12.86
N ALA A 137 -0.02 -3.96 -14.09
CA ALA A 137 -1.39 -3.66 -14.46
C ALA A 137 -2.38 -4.42 -13.54
N GLY A 138 -3.35 -3.69 -12.98
CA GLY A 138 -4.38 -4.23 -12.09
C GLY A 138 -3.88 -4.80 -10.76
N THR A 139 -2.66 -4.43 -10.32
CA THR A 139 -2.06 -5.00 -9.10
C THR A 139 -2.38 -4.17 -7.86
N PHE A 140 -2.41 -2.84 -7.97
CA PHE A 140 -2.44 -1.95 -6.80
C PHE A 140 -3.78 -1.26 -6.67
N SER A 141 -4.33 -1.21 -5.45
CA SER A 141 -5.58 -0.52 -5.13
C SER A 141 -5.41 0.54 -4.06
N THR A 142 -4.21 0.69 -3.50
CA THR A 142 -3.95 1.60 -2.39
C THR A 142 -2.63 2.35 -2.62
N ILE A 143 -2.60 3.63 -2.29
CA ILE A 143 -1.36 4.44 -2.22
C ILE A 143 -1.14 4.78 -0.76
N VAL A 144 0.06 4.52 -0.25
CA VAL A 144 0.41 4.81 1.14
C VAL A 144 1.50 5.86 1.19
N PHE A 145 1.23 6.92 1.94
CA PHE A 145 2.19 7.96 2.28
C PHE A 145 2.62 7.76 3.73
N THR A 146 3.88 7.40 3.95
CA THR A 146 4.46 7.41 5.31
C THR A 146 4.78 8.84 5.70
N LEU A 147 4.28 9.31 6.84
CA LEU A 147 4.51 10.67 7.31
C LEU A 147 5.83 10.78 8.07
N ALA A 148 6.64 11.78 7.76
CA ALA A 148 7.96 11.96 8.37
C ALA A 148 7.91 12.31 9.87
N LYS A 149 6.82 12.96 10.32
CA LYS A 149 6.62 13.35 11.72
C LYS A 149 5.29 12.85 12.30
N GLY A 150 4.53 12.10 11.51
CA GLY A 150 3.15 11.75 11.82
C GLY A 150 2.22 12.97 11.90
N VAL A 151 0.97 12.70 12.25
CA VAL A 151 -0.07 13.68 12.54
C VAL A 151 -0.92 13.17 13.71
N LYS A 152 -1.48 14.09 14.51
CA LYS A 152 -2.49 13.72 15.51
C LYS A 152 -3.81 13.52 14.80
N VAL A 153 -4.36 12.32 14.89
CA VAL A 153 -5.62 11.97 14.21
C VAL A 153 -6.76 12.87 14.67
N GLU A 154 -6.80 13.20 15.97
CA GLU A 154 -7.78 14.11 16.55
C GLU A 154 -7.71 15.50 15.90
N ALA A 155 -6.51 16.00 15.62
CA ALA A 155 -6.36 17.31 14.95
C ALA A 155 -6.87 17.28 13.51
N VAL A 156 -6.80 16.13 12.83
CA VAL A 156 -7.39 15.95 11.48
C VAL A 156 -8.91 15.92 11.58
N ILE A 157 -9.45 15.19 12.55
CA ILE A 157 -10.89 15.12 12.82
C ILE A 157 -11.43 16.53 13.13
N ASP A 158 -10.85 17.22 14.10
CA ASP A 158 -11.24 18.57 14.52
C ASP A 158 -11.21 19.56 13.35
N ALA A 159 -10.18 19.49 12.49
CA ALA A 159 -10.06 20.36 11.32
C ALA A 159 -11.17 20.12 10.29
N ILE A 160 -11.67 18.88 10.17
CA ILE A 160 -12.77 18.55 9.26
C ILE A 160 -14.13 18.89 9.89
N GLU A 161 -14.32 18.63 11.18
CA GLU A 161 -15.57 18.95 11.88
C GLU A 161 -15.79 20.45 12.07
N ALA A 162 -14.72 21.25 12.12
CA ALA A 162 -14.81 22.71 12.13
C ALA A 162 -15.30 23.32 10.80
N ARG A 163 -15.48 22.50 9.75
CA ARG A 163 -15.95 22.94 8.43
C ARG A 163 -17.48 23.12 8.41
N PRO A 164 -18.00 23.94 7.47
CA PRO A 164 -19.44 24.05 7.24
C PRO A 164 -20.10 22.69 6.98
N ALA A 165 -21.35 22.50 7.42
CA ALA A 165 -22.04 21.20 7.29
C ALA A 165 -22.32 20.79 5.83
N ASP A 166 -22.38 21.76 4.92
CA ASP A 166 -22.54 21.60 3.47
C ASP A 166 -21.22 21.24 2.75
N ASP A 167 -20.11 21.10 3.49
CA ASP A 167 -18.86 20.65 2.91
C ASP A 167 -18.92 19.19 2.43
N PRO A 168 -18.46 18.88 1.20
CA PRO A 168 -18.52 17.53 0.65
C PRO A 168 -17.53 16.56 1.33
N LEU A 169 -16.55 17.06 2.09
CA LEU A 169 -15.60 16.23 2.85
C LEU A 169 -16.24 15.77 4.16
N LYS A 170 -16.33 14.45 4.35
CA LYS A 170 -16.81 13.81 5.57
C LYS A 170 -15.69 13.03 6.25
N VAL A 171 -15.79 12.90 7.57
CA VAL A 171 -14.86 12.12 8.40
C VAL A 171 -15.63 11.11 9.23
N SER A 172 -15.09 9.89 9.36
CA SER A 172 -15.59 8.83 10.22
C SER A 172 -14.43 8.29 11.06
N TYR A 173 -14.66 7.96 12.33
CA TYR A 173 -13.63 7.51 13.25
C TYR A 173 -14.23 6.67 14.39
N PRO A 174 -13.49 5.69 14.95
CA PRO A 174 -13.86 5.03 16.20
C PRO A 174 -13.71 5.98 17.40
N SER A 175 -14.40 5.69 18.50
CA SER A 175 -14.40 6.53 19.71
C SER A 175 -13.04 6.75 20.37
N ASP A 176 -12.05 5.91 20.06
CA ASP A 176 -10.67 6.04 20.55
C ASP A 176 -9.78 6.88 19.62
N CYS A 177 -10.32 7.41 18.51
CA CYS A 177 -9.63 8.23 17.53
C CYS A 177 -8.33 7.63 17.00
N ARG A 178 -8.17 6.30 17.03
CA ARG A 178 -6.92 5.63 16.60
C ARG A 178 -6.64 5.79 15.10
N HIS A 179 -7.68 6.04 14.31
CA HIS A 179 -7.59 6.39 12.90
C HIS A 179 -8.84 7.20 12.51
N CYS A 180 -8.81 7.87 11.37
CA CYS A 180 -9.99 8.43 10.74
C CYS A 180 -10.05 8.05 9.26
N VAL A 181 -11.26 8.00 8.71
CA VAL A 181 -11.55 7.73 7.31
C VAL A 181 -12.20 8.97 6.72
N LEU A 182 -11.60 9.52 5.69
CA LEU A 182 -12.05 10.70 4.97
C LEU A 182 -12.67 10.27 3.64
N THR A 183 -13.84 10.81 3.34
CA THR A 183 -14.55 10.58 2.08
C THR A 183 -15.04 11.90 1.50
N VAL A 184 -15.07 12.02 0.18
CA VAL A 184 -15.56 13.21 -0.52
C VAL A 184 -16.69 12.80 -1.46
N GLU A 185 -17.81 13.51 -1.40
CA GLU A 185 -18.92 13.27 -2.32
C GLU A 185 -18.46 13.38 -3.79
N GLY A 186 -18.80 12.38 -4.60
CA GLY A 186 -18.40 12.31 -6.02
C GLY A 186 -16.98 11.80 -6.27
N VAL A 187 -16.18 11.53 -5.23
CA VAL A 187 -14.85 10.92 -5.35
C VAL A 187 -14.91 9.47 -4.90
N ALA A 188 -14.65 8.55 -5.83
CA ALA A 188 -14.63 7.11 -5.55
C ALA A 188 -13.28 6.67 -4.95
N ALA A 189 -12.91 7.25 -3.81
CA ALA A 189 -11.74 6.88 -3.02
C ALA A 189 -11.97 7.20 -1.54
N GLU A 190 -11.36 6.42 -0.66
CA GLU A 190 -11.35 6.64 0.78
C GLU A 190 -9.92 6.96 1.23
N VAL A 191 -9.76 7.95 2.11
CA VAL A 191 -8.46 8.28 2.69
C VAL A 191 -8.44 7.89 4.16
N VAL A 192 -7.59 6.94 4.54
CA VAL A 192 -7.43 6.50 5.92
C VAL A 192 -6.19 7.13 6.51
N CYS A 193 -6.34 7.78 7.67
CA CYS A 193 -5.24 8.36 8.43
C CYS A 193 -5.14 7.68 9.79
N ASP A 194 -4.02 7.02 10.08
CA ASP A 194 -3.75 6.40 11.40
C ASP A 194 -2.74 7.22 12.23
N GLY A 195 -2.37 8.40 11.74
CA GLY A 195 -1.41 9.30 12.37
C GLY A 195 0.04 9.01 11.98
N ALA A 196 0.39 7.82 11.50
CA ALA A 196 1.71 7.53 10.96
C ALA A 196 1.72 7.51 9.43
N THR A 197 0.58 7.14 8.83
CA THR A 197 0.39 6.97 7.41
C THR A 197 -0.91 7.63 6.94
N LEU A 198 -0.92 7.98 5.66
CA LEU A 198 -2.13 8.28 4.90
C LEU A 198 -2.26 7.24 3.81
N GLU A 199 -3.34 6.46 3.86
CA GLU A 199 -3.65 5.47 2.84
C GLU A 199 -4.81 5.97 1.98
N MET A 200 -4.58 6.13 0.69
CA MET A 200 -5.63 6.39 -0.28
C MET A 200 -6.05 5.08 -0.93
N ARG A 201 -7.27 4.62 -0.62
CA ARG A 201 -7.83 3.35 -1.06
C ARG A 201 -8.80 3.58 -2.20
N PHE A 202 -8.61 2.86 -3.29
CA PHE A 202 -9.42 2.93 -4.49
C PHE A 202 -10.25 1.65 -4.65
N PRO A 203 -11.47 1.73 -5.19
CA PRO A 203 -12.41 0.61 -5.28
C PRO A 203 -11.97 -0.49 -6.24
N ARG A 204 -11.04 -0.19 -7.15
CA ARG A 204 -10.50 -1.15 -8.11
C ARG A 204 -8.99 -1.06 -8.12
N ALA A 205 -8.35 -2.21 -8.29
CA ALA A 205 -6.94 -2.25 -8.56
C ALA A 205 -6.64 -1.73 -9.97
N GLY A 206 -5.58 -0.94 -10.09
CA GLY A 206 -5.08 -0.37 -11.32
C GLY A 206 -3.57 -0.57 -11.45
N SER A 207 -3.03 -0.01 -12.52
CA SER A 207 -1.59 0.08 -12.77
C SER A 207 -0.96 1.27 -12.03
N PRO A 208 0.37 1.31 -11.83
CA PRO A 208 1.05 2.44 -11.19
C PRO A 208 0.67 3.80 -11.77
N ARG A 209 0.56 3.93 -13.10
CA ARG A 209 0.16 5.18 -13.75
C ARG A 209 -1.27 5.59 -13.39
N GLU A 210 -2.20 4.63 -13.40
CA GLU A 210 -3.60 4.88 -13.04
C GLU A 210 -3.72 5.31 -11.58
N MET A 211 -2.95 4.68 -10.67
CA MET A 211 -2.91 5.05 -9.26
C MET A 211 -2.47 6.50 -9.08
N ILE A 212 -1.36 6.91 -9.72
CA ILE A 212 -0.88 8.29 -9.62
C ILE A 212 -1.89 9.28 -10.23
N ALA A 213 -2.50 8.95 -11.36
CA ALA A 213 -3.53 9.81 -11.95
C ALA A 213 -4.74 9.97 -11.04
N ALA A 214 -5.21 8.87 -10.42
CA ALA A 214 -6.32 8.90 -9.48
C ALA A 214 -5.96 9.69 -8.22
N PHE A 215 -4.74 9.55 -7.69
CA PHE A 215 -4.23 10.38 -6.61
C PHE A 215 -4.26 11.86 -6.95
N LEU A 216 -3.77 12.26 -8.13
CA LEU A 216 -3.76 13.66 -8.53
C LEU A 216 -5.18 14.24 -8.60
N ALA A 217 -6.15 13.45 -9.09
CA ALA A 217 -7.56 13.85 -9.12
C ALA A 217 -8.13 14.02 -7.70
N VAL A 218 -7.86 13.07 -6.81
CA VAL A 218 -8.26 13.14 -5.40
C VAL A 218 -7.61 14.34 -4.73
N ARG A 219 -6.28 14.49 -4.84
CA ARG A 219 -5.55 15.64 -4.30
C ARG A 219 -6.13 16.95 -4.80
N SER A 220 -6.49 17.08 -6.08
CA SER A 220 -7.14 18.29 -6.58
C SER A 220 -8.51 18.55 -5.94
N ALA A 221 -9.31 17.51 -5.69
CA ALA A 221 -10.56 17.64 -4.95
C ALA A 221 -10.34 18.09 -3.49
N PHE A 222 -9.30 17.58 -2.84
CA PHE A 222 -8.95 17.95 -1.48
C PHE A 222 -8.18 19.28 -1.37
N ALA A 223 -7.35 19.67 -2.35
CA ALA A 223 -6.53 20.90 -2.35
C ALA A 223 -7.35 22.19 -2.55
N LEU A 224 -8.66 22.05 -2.80
CA LEU A 224 -9.62 23.13 -2.63
C LEU A 224 -9.76 23.56 -1.15
N THR A 225 -9.05 22.92 -0.22
CA THR A 225 -8.99 23.27 1.20
C THR A 225 -7.97 24.37 1.50
N LYS A 226 -8.42 25.47 2.12
CA LYS A 226 -7.55 26.54 2.67
C LYS A 226 -6.93 26.19 4.03
N ASP A 227 -7.06 24.94 4.49
CA ASP A 227 -6.62 24.50 5.82
C ASP A 227 -5.17 24.01 5.77
N ARG A 228 -4.32 24.55 6.65
CA ARG A 228 -2.89 24.22 6.71
C ARG A 228 -2.60 22.78 7.14
N VAL A 229 -3.48 22.16 7.93
CA VAL A 229 -3.31 20.78 8.39
C VAL A 229 -3.54 19.84 7.22
N LEU A 230 -4.63 20.03 6.47
CA LEU A 230 -4.97 19.22 5.30
C LEU A 230 -4.02 19.46 4.12
N ALA A 231 -3.60 20.71 3.90
CA ALA A 231 -2.61 21.05 2.87
C ALA A 231 -1.20 20.51 3.17
N GLY A 232 -0.91 20.14 4.43
CA GLY A 232 0.34 19.47 4.79
C GLY A 232 0.28 17.94 4.64
N LEU A 233 -0.92 17.38 4.46
CA LEU A 233 -1.16 15.94 4.36
C LEU A 233 -1.28 15.45 2.91
N LEU A 234 -1.54 16.34 1.94
CA LEU A 234 -1.81 16.02 0.53
C LEU A 234 -0.97 16.87 -0.42
#